data_AF-G9MB81-F1
#
_entry.id   AF-G9MB81-F1
#
_cell.length_a   1.000
_cell.length_b   1.000
_cell.length_c   1.000
_cell.angle_alpha   90.00
_cell.angle_beta   90.00
_cell.angle_gamma   90.00
#
_symmetry.space_group_name_H-M   'P 1'
#
loop_
_entity.id
_entity.type
_entity.pdbx_description
1 polymer ?
#
loop_
_entity_poly.entity_id
_entity_poly.type
_entity_poly.pdbx_seq_one_letter_code
_entity_poly.pdbx_strand_id
1 'polypeptide(L)'
;MALAPALAQGITLQYWHINTEAFGLPAVRELIREFERRNPGIKVEERYQPNAYTGLLQNLQAALAAGNPPDVAQIGYLYTRYVAENLPFVPADELDRRYTGGRVLGRYAPNIRALGLVEGRMVGVPYSSSSGGASWRP
;
A
#
# COMPACT_ATOMS: atom_id res chain seq x y z
N MET A 1 14.73 3.47 25.02
CA MET A 1 15.58 2.54 24.23
C MET A 1 15.76 3.15 22.84
N ALA A 2 16.98 3.59 22.53
CA ALA A 2 17.32 4.23 21.27
C ALA A 2 17.52 3.16 20.19
N LEU A 3 16.82 3.28 19.05
CA LEU A 3 17.12 2.51 17.85
C LEU A 3 18.16 3.28 17.01
N ALA A 4 19.42 2.86 17.11
CA ALA A 4 20.45 3.06 16.09
C ALA A 4 21.46 1.90 16.26
N PRO A 5 22.15 1.37 15.21
CA PRO A 5 22.15 1.74 13.79
C PRO A 5 22.04 0.49 12.87
N ALA A 6 20.90 0.27 12.19
CA ALA A 6 20.78 -0.76 11.14
C ALA A 6 20.82 -0.18 9.71
N LEU A 7 20.85 1.15 9.58
CA LEU A 7 20.78 1.84 8.28
C LEU A 7 22.15 1.99 7.58
N ALA A 8 23.18 1.26 8.02
CA ALA A 8 24.51 1.30 7.40
C ALA A 8 24.52 0.71 5.97
N GLN A 9 23.49 -0.05 5.61
CA GLN A 9 23.22 -0.50 4.25
C GLN A 9 21.85 0.10 3.87
N GLY A 10 21.80 0.94 2.84
CA GLY A 10 20.56 1.55 2.41
C GLY A 10 19.49 0.49 2.12
N ILE A 11 18.27 0.71 2.59
CA ILE A 11 17.13 -0.17 2.37
C ILE A 11 16.38 0.34 1.14
N THR A 12 16.14 -0.51 0.16
CA THR A 12 15.27 -0.20 -0.98
C THR A 12 13.96 -0.95 -0.85
N LEU A 13 12.85 -0.23 -0.82
CA LEU A 13 11.49 -0.77 -0.79
C LEU A 13 10.88 -0.70 -2.20
N GLN A 14 10.30 -1.80 -2.67
CA GLN A 14 9.54 -1.82 -3.91
C GLN A 14 8.06 -1.53 -3.65
N TYR A 15 7.54 -0.52 -4.35
CA TYR A 15 6.12 -0.14 -4.30
C TYR A 15 5.44 -0.33 -5.66
N TRP A 16 4.55 -1.30 -5.76
CA TRP A 16 3.78 -1.57 -6.98
C TRP A 16 2.47 -0.81 -6.99
N HIS A 17 2.15 -0.15 -8.11
CA HIS A 17 0.94 0.67 -8.22
C HIS A 17 0.34 0.67 -9.62
N ILE A 18 -0.89 1.18 -9.73
CA ILE A 18 -1.60 1.30 -11.02
C ILE A 18 -1.69 2.74 -11.54
N ASN A 19 -1.10 3.70 -10.82
CA ASN A 19 -1.16 5.13 -11.15
C ASN A 19 -0.38 5.43 -12.44
N THR A 20 -0.99 6.17 -13.36
CA THR A 20 -0.38 6.61 -14.62
C THR A 20 0.08 8.06 -14.51
N GLU A 21 0.89 8.54 -15.45
CA GLU A 21 1.33 9.95 -15.46
C GLU A 21 0.14 10.94 -15.46
N ALA A 22 -0.93 10.60 -16.18
CA ALA A 22 -2.17 11.38 -16.20
C ALA A 22 -3.06 11.16 -14.97
N PHE A 23 -2.81 10.11 -14.17
CA PHE A 23 -3.67 9.72 -13.06
C PHE A 23 -2.85 9.28 -11.84
N GLY A 24 -2.53 10.25 -10.98
CA GLY A 24 -2.01 10.01 -9.63
C GLY A 24 -0.50 9.80 -9.52
N LEU A 25 0.21 9.43 -10.59
CA LEU A 25 1.66 9.16 -10.50
C LEU A 25 2.51 10.37 -10.05
N PRO A 26 2.24 11.62 -10.51
CA PRO A 26 2.98 12.78 -10.02
C PRO A 26 2.87 12.96 -8.50
N ALA A 27 1.69 12.76 -7.94
CA ALA A 27 1.43 12.84 -6.49
C ALA A 27 2.12 11.69 -5.74
N VAL A 28 2.09 10.47 -6.27
CA VAL A 28 2.83 9.32 -5.69
C VAL A 28 4.33 9.62 -5.62
N ARG A 29 4.91 10.14 -6.70
CA ARG A 29 6.34 10.51 -6.72
C ARG A 29 6.67 11.62 -5.73
N GLU A 30 5.76 12.56 -5.51
CA GLU A 30 5.93 13.58 -4.47
C GLU A 30 5.90 12.98 -3.06
N LEU A 31 4.95 12.09 -2.77
CA LEU A 31 4.87 11.37 -1.49
C LEU A 31 6.14 10.53 -1.25
N ILE A 32 6.64 9.85 -2.29
CA ILE A 32 7.91 9.09 -2.22
C ILE A 32 9.07 10.03 -1.89
N ARG A 33 9.23 11.15 -2.61
CA ARG A 33 10.30 12.12 -2.34
C ARG A 33 10.26 12.63 -0.91
N GLU A 34 9.08 12.97 -0.40
CA GLU A 34 8.92 13.44 0.97
C GLU A 34 9.22 12.34 1.99
N PHE A 35 8.81 11.10 1.71
CA PHE A 35 9.13 9.94 2.55
C PHE A 35 10.64 9.70 2.61
N GLU A 36 11.34 9.65 1.47
CA GLU A 36 12.80 9.45 1.44
C GLU A 36 13.55 10.58 2.14
N ARG A 37 13.10 11.83 1.97
CA ARG A 37 13.68 13.00 2.64
C ARG A 37 13.57 12.89 4.17
N ARG A 38 12.47 12.36 4.67
CA ARG A 38 12.21 12.18 6.11
C ARG A 38 12.84 10.91 6.70
N ASN A 39 13.25 9.96 5.85
CA ASN A 39 13.83 8.69 6.27
C ASN A 39 15.17 8.44 5.54
N PRO A 40 16.24 9.14 5.95
CA PRO A 40 17.56 8.94 5.36
C PRO A 40 17.97 7.47 5.44
N GLY A 41 18.47 6.92 4.33
CA GLY A 41 18.85 5.51 4.21
C GLY A 41 17.74 4.58 3.72
N ILE A 42 16.52 5.08 3.46
CA ILE A 42 15.46 4.33 2.79
C ILE A 42 15.22 4.93 1.40
N LYS A 43 15.16 4.05 0.39
CA LYS A 43 14.77 4.35 -0.99
C LYS A 43 13.50 3.62 -1.34
N VAL A 44 12.66 4.25 -2.16
CA VAL A 44 11.41 3.63 -2.65
C VAL A 44 11.44 3.58 -4.17
N GLU A 45 11.48 2.36 -4.70
CA GLU A 45 11.33 2.09 -6.12
C GLU A 45 9.86 1.87 -6.45
N GLU A 46 9.24 2.85 -7.08
CA GLU A 46 7.91 2.68 -7.67
C GLU A 46 7.96 1.81 -8.93
N ARG A 47 6.98 0.92 -9.09
CA ARG A 47 6.79 0.10 -10.29
C ARG A 47 5.34 0.13 -10.73
N TYR A 48 5.11 0.80 -11.85
CA TYR A 48 3.82 0.77 -12.54
C TYR A 48 3.45 -0.65 -13.00
N GLN A 49 2.19 -1.03 -12.76
CA GLN A 49 1.58 -2.28 -13.19
C GLN A 49 0.49 -2.00 -14.24
N PRO A 50 0.62 -2.56 -15.47
CA PRO A 50 -0.38 -2.38 -16.51
C PRO A 50 -1.67 -3.14 -16.19
N ASN A 51 -2.74 -2.83 -16.93
CA ASN A 51 -4.07 -3.45 -16.78
C ASN A 51 -4.69 -3.26 -15.38
N ALA A 52 -4.36 -2.15 -14.72
CA ALA A 52 -4.90 -1.77 -13.42
C ALA A 52 -4.78 -2.92 -12.38
N TYR A 53 -5.80 -3.09 -11.54
CA TYR A 53 -5.73 -4.02 -10.41
C TYR A 53 -5.70 -5.50 -10.83
N THR A 54 -6.28 -5.86 -11.98
CA THR A 54 -6.26 -7.25 -12.47
C THR A 54 -4.86 -7.66 -12.91
N GLY A 55 -4.19 -6.81 -13.71
CA GLY A 55 -2.81 -7.06 -14.12
C GLY A 55 -1.84 -7.04 -12.95
N LEU A 56 -2.02 -6.10 -12.02
CA LEU A 56 -1.23 -6.05 -10.78
C LEU A 56 -1.35 -7.35 -9.99
N LEU A 57 -2.56 -7.90 -9.79
CA LEU A 57 -2.75 -9.15 -9.06
C LEU A 57 -2.12 -10.36 -9.76
N GLN A 58 -2.23 -10.43 -11.10
CA GLN A 58 -1.59 -11.49 -11.87
C GLN A 58 -0.06 -11.45 -11.71
N ASN A 59 0.53 -10.25 -11.82
CA ASN A 59 1.97 -10.08 -11.63
C ASN A 59 2.38 -10.35 -10.18
N LEU A 60 1.54 -10.02 -9.20
CA LEU A 60 1.79 -10.30 -7.79
C LEU A 60 1.82 -11.81 -7.52
N GLN A 61 0.87 -12.57 -8.07
CA GLN A 61 0.88 -14.04 -7.98
C GLN A 61 2.16 -14.64 -8.58
N ALA A 62 2.59 -14.15 -9.74
CA ALA A 62 3.82 -14.59 -10.38
C ALA A 62 5.06 -14.25 -9.53
N ALA A 63 5.14 -13.03 -8.99
CA ALA A 63 6.23 -12.60 -8.13
C ALA A 63 6.32 -13.41 -6.82
N LEU A 64 5.16 -13.74 -6.24
CA LEU A 64 5.06 -14.62 -5.08
C LEU A 64 5.55 -16.03 -5.39
N ALA A 65 5.14 -16.61 -6.52
CA ALA A 65 5.60 -17.93 -6.96
C ALA A 65 7.11 -17.95 -7.25
N ALA A 66 7.66 -16.82 -7.73
CA ALA A 66 9.10 -16.64 -7.94
C ALA A 66 9.88 -16.32 -6.66
N GLY A 67 9.22 -16.17 -5.51
CA GLY A 67 9.85 -15.84 -4.23
C GLY A 67 10.38 -14.41 -4.13
N ASN A 68 9.93 -13.50 -4.98
CA ASN A 68 10.37 -12.09 -4.99
C ASN A 68 9.17 -11.12 -5.08
N PRO A 69 8.25 -11.12 -4.09
CA PRO A 69 7.13 -10.20 -4.06
C PRO A 69 7.59 -8.74 -3.79
N PRO A 70 6.78 -7.74 -4.16
CA PRO A 70 7.02 -6.36 -3.72
C PRO A 70 6.81 -6.21 -2.21
N ASP A 71 7.43 -5.18 -1.62
CA ASP A 71 7.22 -4.82 -0.22
C ASP A 71 5.83 -4.23 0.02
N VAL A 72 5.35 -3.41 -0.93
CA VAL A 72 4.02 -2.78 -0.87
C VAL A 72 3.36 -2.84 -2.24
N ALA A 73 2.09 -3.24 -2.28
CA ALA A 73 1.29 -3.26 -3.51
C ALA A 73 -0.03 -2.52 -3.32
N GLN A 74 -0.39 -1.66 -4.28
CA GLN A 74 -1.69 -0.98 -4.30
C GLN A 74 -2.77 -1.94 -4.80
N ILE A 75 -3.56 -2.48 -3.87
CA ILE A 75 -4.66 -3.40 -4.19
C ILE A 75 -5.99 -2.66 -4.25
N GLY A 76 -6.81 -2.99 -5.25
CA GLY A 76 -8.17 -2.47 -5.36
C GLY A 76 -9.06 -3.04 -4.26
N TYR A 77 -9.92 -2.21 -3.68
CA TYR A 77 -10.79 -2.59 -2.55
C TYR A 77 -11.55 -3.92 -2.76
N LEU A 78 -12.07 -4.15 -3.97
CA LEU A 78 -12.82 -5.36 -4.33
C LEU A 78 -12.01 -6.67 -4.20
N TYR A 79 -10.68 -6.58 -4.18
CA TYR A 79 -9.79 -7.72 -4.10
C TYR A 79 -9.25 -7.97 -2.68
N THR A 80 -9.62 -7.16 -1.68
CA THR A 80 -9.16 -7.32 -0.29
C THR A 80 -9.48 -8.71 0.27
N ARG A 81 -10.70 -9.22 0.04
CA ARG A 81 -11.07 -10.58 0.43
C ARG A 81 -10.21 -11.64 -0.27
N TYR A 82 -9.99 -11.47 -1.58
CA TYR A 82 -9.13 -12.39 -2.34
C TYR A 82 -7.71 -12.45 -1.78
N VAL A 83 -7.11 -11.29 -1.48
CA VAL A 83 -5.79 -11.21 -0.83
C VAL A 83 -5.80 -11.94 0.50
N ALA A 84 -6.81 -11.70 1.34
CA ALA A 84 -6.90 -12.29 2.68
C ALA A 84 -6.93 -13.82 2.65
N GLU A 85 -7.61 -14.38 1.65
CA GLU A 85 -7.84 -15.83 1.52
C GLU A 85 -6.71 -16.54 0.77
N ASN A 86 -6.01 -15.85 -0.16
CA ASN A 86 -5.15 -16.52 -1.13
C ASN A 86 -3.68 -16.07 -1.14
N LEU A 87 -3.36 -14.89 -0.60
CA LEU A 87 -2.00 -14.34 -0.67
C LEU A 87 -1.41 -14.15 0.73
N PRO A 88 -0.09 -14.35 0.89
CA PRO A 88 0.56 -13.97 2.13
C PRO A 88 0.56 -12.45 2.28
N PHE A 89 0.19 -11.96 3.46
CA PHE A 89 0.23 -10.54 3.81
C PHE A 89 0.54 -10.38 5.30
N VAL A 90 1.10 -9.22 5.67
CA VAL A 90 1.27 -8.82 7.06
C VAL A 90 0.11 -7.91 7.45
N PRO A 91 -0.69 -8.24 8.48
CA PRO A 91 -1.81 -7.40 8.89
C PRO A 91 -1.33 -6.01 9.34
N ALA A 92 -1.87 -4.95 8.74
CA ALA A 92 -1.40 -3.59 9.03
C ALA A 92 -1.74 -3.15 10.46
N ASP A 93 -2.75 -3.73 11.09
CA ASP A 93 -3.08 -3.48 12.50
C ASP A 93 -2.09 -4.12 13.47
N GLU A 94 -1.44 -5.22 13.08
CA GLU A 94 -0.33 -5.79 13.82
C GLU A 94 0.88 -4.84 13.78
N LEU A 95 1.24 -4.37 12.58
CA LEU A 95 2.33 -3.42 12.38
C LEU A 95 2.08 -2.11 13.13
N ASP A 96 0.88 -1.54 13.00
CA ASP A 96 0.54 -0.27 13.64
C ASP A 96 0.57 -0.38 15.17
N ARG A 97 0.05 -1.48 15.72
CA ARG A 97 0.12 -1.76 17.16
C ARG A 97 1.56 -1.90 17.62
N ARG A 98 2.38 -2.65 16.89
CA ARG A 98 3.79 -2.92 17.22
C ARG A 98 4.65 -1.66 17.21
N TYR A 99 4.51 -0.82 16.19
CA TYR A 99 5.43 0.30 15.96
C TYR A 99 4.89 1.65 16.42
N THR A 100 3.58 1.80 16.55
CA THR A 100 2.97 3.10 16.90
C THR A 100 1.93 3.03 18.02
N GLY A 101 1.63 1.83 18.53
CA GLY A 101 0.58 1.61 19.53
C GLY A 101 -0.83 1.76 18.98
N GLY A 102 -1.03 1.61 17.66
CA GLY A 102 -2.35 1.76 17.02
C GLY A 102 -2.70 3.20 16.62
N ARG A 103 -1.73 4.13 16.72
CA ARG A 103 -1.96 5.56 16.52
C ARG A 103 -2.18 5.91 15.05
N VAL A 104 -1.61 5.18 14.09
CA VAL A 104 -1.76 5.51 12.67
C VAL A 104 -3.16 5.14 12.18
N LEU A 105 -3.60 3.91 12.43
CA LEU A 105 -4.94 3.46 12.04
C LEU A 105 -6.04 4.14 12.86
N GLY A 106 -5.74 4.58 14.09
CA GLY A 106 -6.64 5.37 14.92
C GLY A 106 -6.99 6.75 14.35
N ARG A 107 -6.24 7.27 13.36
CA ARG A 107 -6.54 8.55 12.69
C ARG A 107 -7.63 8.44 11.63
N TYR A 108 -7.94 7.23 11.18
CA TYR A 108 -8.98 7.01 10.18
C TYR A 108 -10.36 7.01 10.83
N ALA A 109 -11.34 7.60 10.16
CA ALA A 109 -12.74 7.44 10.55
C ALA A 109 -13.13 5.95 10.53
N PRO A 110 -13.99 5.47 11.45
CA PRO A 110 -14.29 4.03 11.59
C PRO A 110 -14.78 3.36 10.29
N ASN A 111 -15.62 4.05 9.52
CA ASN A 111 -16.14 3.58 8.25
C ASN A 111 -15.05 3.45 7.17
N ILE A 112 -14.06 4.34 7.16
CA ILE A 112 -12.92 4.26 6.23
C ILE A 112 -11.98 3.13 6.64
N ARG A 113 -11.69 3.03 7.94
CA ARG A 113 -10.87 1.94 8.49
C ARG A 113 -11.48 0.57 8.19
N ALA A 114 -12.81 0.45 8.23
CA ALA A 114 -13.51 -0.78 7.93
C ALA A 114 -13.29 -1.29 6.50
N LEU A 115 -12.95 -0.41 5.54
CA LEU A 115 -12.66 -0.81 4.15
C LEU A 115 -11.40 -1.68 4.01
N GLY A 116 -10.48 -1.63 4.98
CA GLY A 116 -9.29 -2.48 4.99
C GLY A 116 -9.48 -3.79 5.76
N LEU A 117 -10.62 -3.99 6.42
CA LEU A 117 -10.86 -5.14 7.30
C LEU A 117 -11.49 -6.30 6.52
N VAL A 118 -10.88 -7.47 6.64
CA VAL A 118 -11.47 -8.76 6.26
C VAL A 118 -11.37 -9.68 7.47
N GLU A 119 -12.52 -10.15 7.95
CA GLU A 119 -12.60 -11.09 9.09
C GLU A 119 -11.80 -10.61 10.32
N GLY A 120 -11.86 -9.30 10.58
CA GLY A 120 -11.20 -8.66 11.72
C GLY A 120 -9.70 -8.36 11.52
N ARG A 121 -9.10 -8.73 10.38
CA ARG A 121 -7.69 -8.45 10.06
C ARG A 121 -7.57 -7.28 9.10
N MET A 122 -6.61 -6.37 9.33
CA MET A 122 -6.37 -5.25 8.43
C MET A 122 -5.51 -5.70 7.25
N VAL A 123 -6.16 -6.07 6.15
CA VAL A 123 -5.50 -6.58 4.93
C VAL A 123 -4.75 -5.47 4.19
N GLY A 124 -5.25 -4.24 4.27
CA GLY A 124 -4.60 -3.09 3.66
C GLY A 124 -4.98 -1.80 4.36
N VAL A 125 -4.12 -0.79 4.25
CA VAL A 125 -4.40 0.56 4.76
C VAL A 125 -5.16 1.34 3.68
N PRO A 126 -6.33 1.93 3.98
CA PRO A 126 -7.03 2.78 3.03
C PRO A 126 -6.14 3.93 2.54
N TYR A 127 -5.87 3.93 1.23
CA TYR A 127 -4.98 4.89 0.57
C TYR A 127 -5.75 6.03 -0.10
N SER A 128 -6.74 5.68 -0.93
CA SER A 128 -7.59 6.62 -1.64
C SER A 128 -8.96 5.99 -1.88
N SER A 129 -10.02 6.79 -1.79
CA SER A 129 -11.39 6.40 -2.07
C SER A 129 -12.01 7.39 -3.04
N SER A 130 -12.64 6.91 -4.11
CA SER A 130 -13.47 7.74 -4.99
C SER A 130 -14.95 7.45 -4.74
N SER A 131 -15.77 8.50 -4.81
CA SER A 131 -17.24 8.39 -4.85
C SER A 131 -17.71 8.74 -6.25
N GLY A 132 -18.55 7.90 -6.85
CA GLY A 132 -19.16 8.19 -8.15
C GLY A 132 -20.13 9.37 -8.03
N GLY A 133 -19.93 10.40 -8.84
CA GLY A 133 -20.88 11.48 -9.05
C GLY A 133 -21.54 11.32 -10.42
N ALA A 134 -22.86 11.39 -10.49
CA ALA A 134 -23.54 11.52 -11.78
C ALA A 134 -23.48 12.98 -12.22
N SER A 135 -22.76 13.27 -13.30
CA SER A 135 -22.84 14.58 -13.97
C SER A 135 -23.80 14.48 -15.16
N TRP A 136 -24.88 15.25 -15.12
CA TRP A 136 -25.80 15.40 -16.24
C TRP A 136 -25.65 16.79 -16.84
N ARG A 137 -25.62 16.89 -18.18
CA ARG A 137 -25.75 18.16 -18.91
C ARG A 137 -27.17 18.23 -19.47
N PRO A 138 -27.95 19.28 -19.16
CA PRO A 138 -29.30 19.44 -19.71
C PRO A 138 -29.32 19.54 -21.24
#